data_AF-A0A7S0LRF1-F1
#
_entry.id   AF-A0A7S0LRF1-F1
#
_cell.length_a   1.000
_cell.length_b   1.000
_cell.length_c   1.000
_cell.angle_alpha   90.00
_cell.angle_beta   90.00
_cell.angle_gamma   90.00
#
_symmetry.space_group_name_H-M   'P 1'
#
loop_
_entity.id
_entity.type
_entity.pdbx_description
1 polymer ?
#
loop_
_entity_poly.entity_id
_entity_poly.type
_entity_poly.pdbx_seq_one_letter_code
_entity_poly.pdbx_strand_id
1 'polypeptide(L)'
;QRSCSRVRHLVVKSRSLHALQRQLALSSDVAHLVERQRTRRRPFAPPIIATVGVDEYRRAALEWLTSATTDAPPPCVIEIGCHLGTSTRMLHEAASAAGGYCVGVDVSKSIIERARALHPQVPFAVANAWEMHTMLQAVCEALASHTELATSQTLLTDVQPAPIVPMLLCLDVGGISGAHGELDALALVHGLCSAFPSLDALVVKSHCLRSTAMSLHPVPSAPSTPPTPTTADASMPSSPTEQPSAEPSNATREPLDATADVDTVAQRAATEAAAALVVAKRAAAFADRLPGSAPPLTGEALRSVLNQREAGLTLVMEDCRLENIAQAARTAECLGVGSVHIVSTAGHSRARRGFLSATALSRRSRSATKYLSVHTHASISVCAAALRGAGYELLLAAALPGGASPSASLYGPEMESWATRRVALLFGSEASGLSEGALDASDARLHVPLRGATQSLDVGNCVALVLGEVLRLRAAAPSESSKALALGRDGHPQLEADR
;
A
#
# COMPACT_ATOMS: atom_id res chain seq x y z
N GLN A 1 -1.40 -18.74 -39.97
CA GLN A 1 -1.50 -17.75 -38.86
C GLN A 1 -2.83 -17.01 -38.99
N ARG A 2 -3.55 -16.71 -37.90
CA ARG A 2 -4.70 -15.78 -37.93
C ARG A 2 -4.29 -14.45 -37.33
N SER A 3 -4.55 -13.35 -38.04
CA SER A 3 -4.37 -12.00 -37.50
C SER A 3 -5.47 -11.74 -36.46
N CYS A 4 -5.15 -11.87 -35.18
CA CYS A 4 -6.03 -11.39 -34.12
C CYS A 4 -6.08 -9.87 -34.18
N SER A 5 -7.28 -9.34 -34.47
CA SER A 5 -7.58 -7.91 -34.41
C SER A 5 -7.34 -7.37 -33.00
N ARG A 6 -6.15 -6.80 -32.77
CA ARG A 6 -5.83 -6.09 -31.52
C ARG A 6 -6.88 -5.00 -31.30
N VAL A 7 -7.61 -5.10 -30.19
CA VAL A 7 -8.56 -4.08 -29.74
C VAL A 7 -7.76 -2.80 -29.47
N ARG A 8 -7.93 -1.79 -30.34
CA ARG A 8 -7.21 -0.50 -30.23
C ARG A 8 -7.89 0.49 -29.28
N HIS A 9 -9.19 0.33 -29.05
CA HIS A 9 -10.01 1.24 -28.26
C HIS A 9 -11.01 0.45 -27.41
N LEU A 10 -11.16 0.81 -26.14
CA LEU A 10 -12.13 0.24 -25.22
C LEU A 10 -13.08 1.35 -24.75
N VAL A 11 -14.37 1.25 -25.09
CA VAL A 11 -15.38 2.24 -24.69
C VAL A 11 -15.94 1.86 -23.32
N VAL A 12 -15.66 2.66 -22.29
CA VAL A 12 -16.08 2.38 -20.90
C VAL A 12 -17.08 3.41 -20.39
N LYS A 13 -18.31 2.97 -20.12
CA LYS A 13 -19.35 3.80 -19.47
C LYS A 13 -19.12 3.88 -17.96
N SER A 14 -18.22 4.76 -17.52
CA SER A 14 -17.90 4.96 -16.09
C SER A 14 -17.90 6.44 -15.70
N ARG A 15 -18.69 6.79 -14.66
CA ARG A 15 -18.69 8.14 -14.06
C ARG A 15 -17.33 8.46 -13.43
N SER A 16 -16.71 7.49 -12.77
CA SER A 16 -15.43 7.66 -12.07
C SER A 16 -14.28 7.88 -13.05
N LEU A 17 -14.23 7.12 -14.15
CA LEU A 17 -13.21 7.34 -15.19
C LEU A 17 -13.41 8.68 -15.91
N HIS A 18 -14.66 9.10 -16.16
CA HIS A 18 -14.92 10.44 -16.71
C HIS A 18 -14.52 11.57 -15.75
N ALA A 19 -14.70 11.40 -14.43
CA ALA A 19 -14.24 12.36 -13.44
C ALA A 19 -12.70 12.43 -13.39
N LEU A 20 -12.04 11.27 -13.37
CA LEU A 20 -10.57 11.16 -13.37
C LEU A 20 -9.94 11.73 -14.65
N GLN A 21 -10.51 11.42 -15.82
CA GLN A 21 -10.09 11.94 -17.12
C GLN A 21 -10.14 13.47 -17.18
N ARG A 22 -11.02 14.11 -16.40
CA ARG A 22 -11.14 15.57 -16.33
C ARG A 22 -10.21 16.24 -15.30
N GLN A 23 -9.51 15.44 -14.50
CA GLN A 23 -8.49 15.88 -13.56
C GLN A 23 -7.08 15.61 -14.10
N LEU A 24 -6.83 14.40 -14.62
CA LEU A 24 -5.55 14.04 -15.23
C LEU A 24 -5.24 14.92 -16.44
N ALA A 25 -3.99 15.40 -16.50
CA ALA A 25 -3.48 16.21 -17.59
C ALA A 25 -1.98 15.95 -17.83
N LEU A 26 -1.48 16.42 -18.97
CA LEU A 26 -0.06 16.34 -19.34
C LEU A 26 0.64 17.67 -18.99
N SER A 27 1.97 17.66 -18.89
CA SER A 27 2.74 18.90 -18.65
C SER A 27 2.63 19.93 -19.76
N SER A 28 2.28 19.50 -20.99
CA SER A 28 1.97 20.37 -22.12
C SER A 28 0.77 21.30 -21.89
N ASP A 29 -0.09 20.94 -20.92
CA ASP A 29 -1.39 21.56 -20.74
C ASP A 29 -1.37 22.62 -19.63
N VAL A 30 -0.23 22.79 -18.93
CA VAL A 30 -0.11 23.56 -17.67
C VAL A 30 -0.55 25.01 -17.83
N ALA A 31 0.06 25.80 -18.73
CA ALA A 31 -0.37 27.17 -19.02
C ALA A 31 -1.89 27.31 -19.28
N HIS A 32 -2.50 26.36 -20.01
CA HIS A 32 -3.93 26.35 -20.30
C HIS A 32 -4.79 25.95 -19.09
N LEU A 33 -4.30 25.08 -18.21
CA LEU A 33 -4.97 24.74 -16.95
C LEU A 33 -4.91 25.89 -15.94
N VAL A 34 -3.77 26.58 -15.85
CA VAL A 34 -3.57 27.75 -14.99
C VAL A 34 -4.60 28.83 -15.34
N GLU A 35 -4.73 29.19 -16.62
CA GLU A 35 -5.74 30.15 -17.11
C GLU A 35 -7.17 29.67 -16.84
N ARG A 36 -7.44 28.37 -17.00
CA ARG A 36 -8.76 27.76 -16.78
C ARG A 36 -9.20 27.68 -15.32
N GLN A 37 -8.29 27.63 -14.35
CA GLN A 37 -8.65 27.73 -12.93
C GLN A 37 -9.04 29.17 -12.58
N ARG A 38 -8.23 30.15 -13.01
CA ARG A 38 -8.41 31.59 -12.68
C ARG A 38 -9.69 32.20 -13.23
N THR A 39 -10.05 31.82 -14.46
CA THR A 39 -11.24 32.36 -15.15
C THR A 39 -12.58 31.85 -14.59
N ARG A 40 -12.60 31.04 -13.51
CA ARG A 40 -13.82 30.34 -13.06
C ARG A 40 -14.22 30.62 -11.61
N ARG A 41 -15.48 31.10 -11.45
CA ARG A 41 -16.13 31.43 -10.17
C ARG A 41 -16.51 30.24 -9.26
N ARG A 42 -16.06 29.01 -9.57
CA ARG A 42 -16.27 27.82 -8.72
C ARG A 42 -15.08 26.87 -8.89
N PRO A 43 -14.48 26.35 -7.81
CA PRO A 43 -13.40 25.39 -7.91
C PRO A 43 -13.89 24.13 -8.62
N PHE A 44 -13.09 23.64 -9.56
CA PHE A 44 -13.13 22.24 -9.96
C PHE A 44 -12.23 21.44 -9.02
N ALA A 45 -12.37 20.11 -8.99
CA ALA A 45 -11.34 19.29 -8.37
C ALA A 45 -9.98 19.54 -9.07
N PRO A 46 -8.87 19.61 -8.32
CA PRO A 46 -7.58 20.03 -8.85
C PRO A 46 -7.11 19.18 -10.04
N PRO A 47 -6.47 19.78 -11.06
CA PRO A 47 -5.79 19.02 -12.09
C PRO A 47 -4.61 18.24 -11.49
N ILE A 48 -4.45 17.02 -11.99
CA ILE A 48 -3.39 16.08 -11.64
C ILE A 48 -2.44 16.03 -12.84
N ILE A 49 -1.38 16.85 -12.78
CA ILE A 49 -0.42 17.04 -13.87
C ILE A 49 0.59 15.90 -13.80
N ALA A 50 0.46 14.93 -14.70
CA ALA A 50 1.30 13.74 -14.74
C ALA A 50 2.57 13.98 -15.57
N THR A 51 3.74 13.76 -14.96
CA THR A 51 5.07 14.07 -15.49
C THR A 51 6.01 12.87 -15.41
N VAL A 52 7.05 12.85 -16.25
CA VAL A 52 8.07 11.79 -16.32
C VAL A 52 9.46 12.41 -16.27
N GLY A 53 10.28 11.95 -15.33
CA GLY A 53 11.61 12.52 -15.09
C GLY A 53 11.57 13.85 -14.34
N VAL A 54 12.69 14.21 -13.73
CA VAL A 54 12.75 15.30 -12.73
C VAL A 54 12.59 16.68 -13.39
N ASP A 55 13.05 16.87 -14.62
CA ASP A 55 13.02 18.19 -15.27
C ASP A 55 11.66 18.54 -15.87
N GLU A 56 10.84 17.54 -16.25
CA GLU A 56 9.45 17.76 -16.60
C GLU A 56 8.62 18.14 -15.37
N TYR A 57 8.82 17.40 -14.27
CA TYR A 57 8.22 17.64 -12.96
C TYR A 57 8.53 19.04 -12.43
N ARG A 58 9.81 19.44 -12.40
CA ARG A 58 10.25 20.79 -11.99
C ARG A 58 9.63 21.89 -12.84
N ARG A 59 9.62 21.73 -14.16
CA ARG A 59 9.07 22.73 -15.08
C ARG A 59 7.57 22.92 -14.84
N ALA A 60 6.80 21.83 -14.77
CA ALA A 60 5.36 21.90 -14.54
C ALA A 60 5.00 22.55 -13.20
N ALA A 61 5.74 22.25 -12.13
CA ALA A 61 5.55 22.86 -10.81
C ALA A 61 5.94 24.35 -10.79
N LEU A 62 7.07 24.72 -11.40
CA LEU A 62 7.48 26.13 -11.52
C LEU A 62 6.51 26.93 -12.40
N GLU A 63 6.10 26.41 -13.55
CA GLU A 63 5.16 27.07 -14.47
C GLU A 63 3.80 27.35 -13.79
N TRP A 64 3.32 26.43 -12.93
CA TRP A 64 2.13 26.67 -12.11
C TRP A 64 2.34 27.83 -11.12
N LEU A 65 3.47 27.84 -10.41
CA LEU A 65 3.79 28.84 -9.38
C LEU A 65 4.08 30.22 -9.97
N THR A 66 5.05 30.33 -10.89
CA THR A 66 5.54 31.62 -11.40
C THR A 66 4.53 32.33 -12.29
N SER A 67 3.52 31.62 -12.77
CA SER A 67 2.40 32.25 -13.48
C SER A 67 1.48 33.04 -12.54
N ALA A 68 1.58 32.92 -11.21
CA ALA A 68 0.66 33.54 -10.24
C ALA A 68 0.41 35.04 -10.50
N THR A 69 -0.86 35.46 -10.42
CA THR A 69 -1.23 36.87 -10.50
C THR A 69 -0.79 37.61 -9.22
N THR A 70 -0.42 38.89 -9.33
CA THR A 70 0.03 39.73 -8.20
C THR A 70 -0.94 39.78 -7.02
N ASP A 71 -2.23 39.57 -7.28
CA ASP A 71 -3.31 39.70 -6.31
C ASP A 71 -3.67 38.33 -5.67
N ALA A 72 -2.90 37.27 -5.96
CA ALA A 72 -3.08 35.95 -5.37
C ALA A 72 -2.53 35.89 -3.93
N PRO A 73 -3.10 35.03 -3.05
CA PRO A 73 -2.51 34.79 -1.74
C PRO A 73 -1.11 34.15 -1.86
N PRO A 74 -0.19 34.37 -0.89
CA PRO A 74 1.16 33.81 -0.93
C PRO A 74 1.16 32.28 -1.13
N PRO A 75 1.95 31.74 -2.08
CA PRO A 75 1.88 30.32 -2.42
C PRO A 75 2.48 29.44 -1.31
N CYS A 76 1.63 28.64 -0.67
CA CYS A 76 2.04 27.52 0.16
C CYS A 76 2.24 26.27 -0.72
N VAL A 77 3.45 25.71 -0.71
CA VAL A 77 3.82 24.53 -1.50
C VAL A 77 4.34 23.41 -0.60
N ILE A 78 3.93 22.17 -0.86
CA ILE A 78 4.48 20.98 -0.19
C ILE A 78 5.05 20.04 -1.26
N GLU A 79 6.35 19.75 -1.18
CA GLU A 79 7.00 18.73 -2.02
C GLU A 79 7.19 17.44 -1.21
N ILE A 80 6.59 16.34 -1.68
CA ILE A 80 6.63 15.02 -1.06
C ILE A 80 7.54 14.10 -1.89
N GLY A 81 8.55 13.52 -1.25
CA GLY A 81 9.66 12.83 -1.92
C GLY A 81 10.82 13.77 -2.26
N CYS A 82 11.08 14.76 -1.40
CA CYS A 82 12.04 15.84 -1.70
C CYS A 82 13.49 15.38 -1.93
N HIS A 83 13.85 14.17 -1.52
CA HIS A 83 15.22 13.66 -1.56
C HIS A 83 16.20 14.67 -0.93
N LEU A 84 17.32 14.99 -1.59
CA LEU A 84 18.32 15.95 -1.10
C LEU A 84 17.87 17.42 -1.20
N GLY A 85 16.59 17.70 -1.51
CA GLY A 85 15.98 19.02 -1.44
C GLY A 85 16.23 19.94 -2.65
N THR A 86 16.93 19.47 -3.68
CA THR A 86 17.32 20.31 -4.83
C THR A 86 16.13 20.88 -5.60
N SER A 87 15.06 20.10 -5.75
CA SER A 87 13.80 20.58 -6.32
C SER A 87 13.09 21.52 -5.35
N THR A 88 13.00 21.15 -4.07
CA THR A 88 12.39 21.95 -3.01
C THR A 88 12.97 23.35 -2.92
N ARG A 89 14.30 23.50 -3.03
CA ARG A 89 14.99 24.79 -3.04
C ARG A 89 14.52 25.68 -4.20
N MET A 90 14.37 25.12 -5.40
CA MET A 90 13.87 25.85 -6.57
C MET A 90 12.40 26.27 -6.40
N LEU A 91 11.57 25.39 -5.84
CA LEU A 91 10.16 25.68 -5.55
C LEU A 91 10.01 26.69 -4.40
N HIS A 92 10.90 26.64 -3.40
CA HIS A 92 10.92 27.57 -2.27
C HIS A 92 11.32 28.97 -2.71
N GLU A 93 12.39 29.11 -3.49
CA GLU A 93 12.84 30.39 -4.04
C GLU A 93 11.76 31.03 -4.94
N ALA A 94 11.08 30.24 -5.77
CA ALA A 94 9.96 30.71 -6.58
C ALA A 94 8.73 31.10 -5.73
N ALA A 95 8.40 30.34 -4.67
CA ALA A 95 7.28 30.64 -3.79
C ALA A 95 7.54 31.89 -2.93
N SER A 96 8.73 32.03 -2.35
CA SER A 96 9.10 33.14 -1.48
C SER A 96 9.34 34.45 -2.23
N ALA A 97 9.63 34.41 -3.54
CA ALA A 97 9.55 35.60 -4.40
C ALA A 97 8.13 36.21 -4.46
N ALA A 98 7.09 35.42 -4.18
CA ALA A 98 5.70 35.85 -4.01
C ALA A 98 5.25 35.87 -2.53
N GLY A 99 6.20 35.95 -1.58
CA GLY A 99 5.94 35.96 -0.13
C GLY A 99 5.50 34.62 0.46
N GLY A 100 5.47 33.55 -0.33
CA GLY A 100 5.10 32.20 0.08
C GLY A 100 6.28 31.34 0.52
N TYR A 101 6.11 30.02 0.49
CA TYR A 101 7.15 29.05 0.87
C TYR A 101 6.91 27.66 0.24
N CYS A 102 7.98 26.89 0.10
CA CYS A 102 7.90 25.44 -0.14
C CYS A 102 8.50 24.66 1.04
N VAL A 103 7.81 23.61 1.49
CA VAL A 103 8.31 22.64 2.50
C VAL A 103 8.64 21.32 1.82
N GLY A 104 9.84 20.80 2.05
CA GLY A 104 10.26 19.49 1.55
C GLY A 104 9.97 18.38 2.55
N VAL A 105 9.38 17.28 2.10
CA VAL A 105 8.96 16.15 2.91
C VAL A 105 9.55 14.85 2.38
N ASP A 106 10.17 14.06 3.23
CA ASP A 106 10.67 12.70 2.93
C ASP A 106 10.50 11.82 4.19
N VAL A 107 10.30 10.52 3.98
CA VAL A 107 10.13 9.54 5.06
C VAL A 107 11.45 9.21 5.76
N SER A 108 12.58 9.45 5.09
CA SER A 108 13.91 9.12 5.60
C SER A 108 14.54 10.29 6.36
N LYS A 109 14.67 10.12 7.68
CA LYS A 109 15.35 11.09 8.58
C LYS A 109 16.75 11.46 8.08
N SER A 110 17.54 10.50 7.62
CA SER A 110 18.90 10.73 7.11
C SER A 110 18.95 11.32 5.70
N ILE A 111 17.84 11.39 4.98
CA ILE A 111 17.72 12.22 3.77
C ILE A 111 17.45 13.67 4.18
N ILE A 112 16.48 13.91 5.06
CA ILE A 112 16.11 15.25 5.56
C ILE A 112 17.26 15.94 6.30
N GLU A 113 18.04 15.21 7.10
CA GLU A 113 19.24 15.74 7.76
C GLU A 113 20.29 16.26 6.76
N ARG A 114 20.45 15.57 5.61
CA ARG A 114 21.33 16.02 4.52
C ARG A 114 20.71 17.17 3.71
N ALA A 115 19.40 17.14 3.45
CA ALA A 115 18.71 18.22 2.74
C ALA A 115 18.79 19.55 3.52
N ARG A 116 18.57 19.51 4.84
CA ARG A 116 18.76 20.66 5.75
C ARG A 116 20.20 21.19 5.75
N ALA A 117 21.19 20.30 5.69
CA ALA A 117 22.61 20.70 5.63
C ALA A 117 23.02 21.32 4.28
N LEU A 118 22.40 20.90 3.17
CA LEU A 118 22.65 21.44 1.82
C LEU A 118 21.89 22.73 1.55
N HIS A 119 20.68 22.87 2.09
CA HIS A 119 19.74 23.95 1.80
C HIS A 119 19.12 24.50 3.11
N PRO A 120 19.93 25.10 4.01
CA PRO A 120 19.47 25.52 5.33
C PRO A 120 18.36 26.59 5.31
N GLN A 121 18.20 27.33 4.20
CA GLN A 121 17.11 28.29 4.02
C GLN A 121 15.75 27.64 3.76
N VAL A 122 15.68 26.34 3.47
CA VAL A 122 14.45 25.63 3.08
C VAL A 122 13.92 24.81 4.27
N PRO A 123 12.62 24.94 4.65
CA PRO A 123 12.02 24.11 5.68
C PRO A 123 11.84 22.67 5.18
N PHE A 124 12.24 21.71 6.00
CA PHE A 124 12.15 20.28 5.69
C PHE A 124 11.54 19.48 6.85
N ALA A 125 10.63 18.56 6.55
CA ALA A 125 9.94 17.71 7.51
C ALA A 125 10.23 16.21 7.27
N VAL A 126 10.43 15.46 8.36
CA VAL A 126 10.48 13.98 8.30
C VAL A 126 9.07 13.45 8.45
N ALA A 127 8.44 12.99 7.37
CA ALA A 127 7.08 12.47 7.45
C ALA A 127 6.73 11.45 6.37
N ASN A 128 5.72 10.64 6.66
CA ASN A 128 5.17 9.64 5.76
C ASN A 128 3.99 10.22 4.97
N ALA A 129 4.10 10.22 3.63
CA ALA A 129 3.05 10.64 2.70
C ALA A 129 1.71 9.89 2.85
N TRP A 130 1.70 8.76 3.54
CA TRP A 130 0.49 7.97 3.81
C TRP A 130 -0.17 8.28 5.18
N GLU A 131 0.42 9.18 5.98
CA GLU A 131 -0.02 9.52 7.34
C GLU A 131 -0.33 11.02 7.45
N MET A 132 -1.37 11.47 6.72
CA MET A 132 -1.75 12.89 6.53
C MET A 132 -1.70 13.76 7.79
N HIS A 133 -2.22 13.30 8.91
CA HIS A 133 -2.27 14.10 10.15
C HIS A 133 -0.85 14.35 10.70
N THR A 134 -0.06 13.29 10.84
CA THR A 134 1.34 13.35 11.27
C THR A 134 2.20 14.14 10.29
N MET A 135 1.93 14.03 8.99
CA MET A 135 2.59 14.79 7.94
C MET A 135 2.31 16.30 8.09
N LEU A 136 1.06 16.69 8.30
CA LEU A 136 0.69 18.09 8.51
C LEU A 136 1.29 18.65 9.81
N GLN A 137 1.31 17.88 10.89
CA GLN A 137 2.00 18.28 12.13
C GLN A 137 3.49 18.52 11.89
N ALA A 138 4.20 17.59 11.25
CA ALA A 138 5.62 17.74 10.95
C ALA A 138 5.93 18.90 9.97
N VAL A 139 4.99 19.23 9.07
CA VAL A 139 5.08 20.41 8.19
C VAL A 139 4.87 21.71 8.97
N CYS A 140 3.89 21.77 9.89
CA CYS A 140 3.72 22.90 10.82
C CYS A 140 4.96 23.10 11.70
N GLU A 141 5.49 22.04 12.29
CA GLU A 141 6.70 22.06 13.14
C GLU A 141 7.93 22.54 12.35
N ALA A 142 8.11 22.06 11.11
CA ALA A 142 9.21 22.48 10.25
C ALA A 142 9.11 23.96 9.85
N LEU A 143 7.90 24.48 9.60
CA LEU A 143 7.68 25.89 9.32
C LEU A 143 7.91 26.77 10.55
N ALA A 144 7.35 26.40 11.71
CA ALA A 144 7.53 27.13 12.96
C ALA A 144 9.02 27.26 13.31
N SER A 145 9.76 26.14 13.27
CA SER A 145 11.21 26.10 13.49
C SER A 145 11.98 27.02 12.52
N HIS A 146 11.60 27.03 11.25
CA HIS A 146 12.24 27.90 10.24
C HIS A 146 11.90 29.37 10.44
N THR A 147 10.67 29.70 10.84
CA THR A 147 10.32 31.07 11.19
C THR A 147 11.11 31.54 12.43
N GLU A 148 11.28 30.73 13.48
CA GLU A 148 12.07 31.10 14.66
C GLU A 148 13.56 31.33 14.34
N LEU A 149 14.15 30.52 13.45
CA LEU A 149 15.51 30.77 12.95
C LEU A 149 15.60 32.08 12.14
N ALA A 150 14.53 32.48 11.44
CA ALA A 150 14.49 33.73 10.68
C ALA A 150 14.13 34.97 11.53
N THR A 151 13.31 34.83 12.58
CA THR A 151 12.79 35.94 13.40
C THR A 151 13.61 36.22 14.66
N SER A 152 14.85 35.74 14.74
CA SER A 152 15.82 36.01 15.82
C SER A 152 16.27 37.50 15.93
N GLN A 153 15.45 38.45 15.47
CA GLN A 153 15.58 39.90 15.67
C GLN A 153 14.28 40.63 16.09
N THR A 154 13.15 39.94 16.35
CA THR A 154 11.95 40.59 16.92
C THR A 154 11.16 39.73 17.89
N LEU A 155 10.44 40.39 18.81
CA LEU A 155 9.75 39.78 19.96
C LEU A 155 8.59 38.84 19.56
N LEU A 156 8.49 37.74 20.32
CA LEU A 156 7.40 36.76 20.23
C LEU A 156 6.05 37.37 20.69
N THR A 157 5.00 37.07 19.94
CA THR A 157 3.60 37.16 20.40
C THR A 157 2.89 35.83 20.14
N ASP A 158 2.00 35.44 21.04
CA ASP A 158 1.34 34.13 21.05
C ASP A 158 0.26 34.05 19.96
N VAL A 159 0.64 33.54 18.78
CA VAL A 159 -0.22 33.36 17.62
C VAL A 159 -0.37 31.87 17.34
N GLN A 160 -1.58 31.35 17.55
CA GLN A 160 -1.94 29.99 17.11
C GLN A 160 -1.72 29.87 15.59
N PRO A 161 -0.94 28.88 15.11
CA PRO A 161 -0.61 28.78 13.69
C PRO A 161 -1.88 28.54 12.86
N ALA A 162 -2.09 29.39 11.85
CA ALA A 162 -3.19 29.24 10.92
C ALA A 162 -3.11 27.89 10.18
N PRO A 163 -4.25 27.25 9.86
CA PRO A 163 -4.24 25.95 9.18
C PRO A 163 -3.54 26.05 7.82
N ILE A 164 -2.58 25.17 7.59
CA ILE A 164 -1.82 25.12 6.34
C ILE A 164 -2.74 24.64 5.22
N VAL A 165 -2.98 25.51 4.24
CA VAL A 165 -3.71 25.20 3.01
C VAL A 165 -2.74 25.27 1.85
N PRO A 166 -2.18 24.14 1.37
CA PRO A 166 -1.29 24.15 0.21
C PRO A 166 -2.06 24.53 -1.05
N MET A 167 -1.55 25.53 -1.76
CA MET A 167 -2.00 25.92 -3.11
C MET A 167 -1.55 24.87 -4.13
N LEU A 168 -0.29 24.44 -4.02
CA LEU A 168 0.31 23.42 -4.88
C LEU A 168 0.91 22.31 -4.01
N LEU A 169 0.75 21.07 -4.47
CA LEU A 169 1.42 19.92 -3.88
C LEU A 169 2.14 19.14 -4.98
N CYS A 170 3.37 18.75 -4.69
CA CYS A 170 4.28 18.11 -5.64
C CYS A 170 4.68 16.72 -5.12
N LEU A 171 4.70 15.71 -5.99
CA LEU A 171 4.92 14.30 -5.63
C LEU A 171 6.02 13.66 -6.49
N ASP A 172 7.13 13.29 -5.86
CA ASP A 172 8.20 12.46 -6.43
C ASP A 172 8.53 11.26 -5.51
N VAL A 173 7.54 10.43 -5.24
CA VAL A 173 7.69 9.29 -4.31
C VAL A 173 8.08 8.02 -5.08
N GLY A 174 9.26 7.48 -4.75
CA GLY A 174 9.73 6.19 -5.26
C GLY A 174 8.75 5.05 -4.94
N GLY A 175 8.46 4.22 -5.95
CA GLY A 175 7.49 3.12 -5.87
C GLY A 175 6.21 3.37 -6.67
N ILE A 176 5.83 4.63 -6.92
CA ILE A 176 4.62 5.05 -7.70
C ILE A 176 4.79 4.82 -9.23
N SER A 177 5.67 3.89 -9.61
CA SER A 177 5.83 3.37 -10.97
C SER A 177 6.18 1.86 -10.98
N GLY A 178 5.85 1.14 -9.90
CA GLY A 178 5.93 -0.33 -9.85
C GLY A 178 4.75 -1.02 -10.55
N ALA A 179 4.68 -2.36 -10.46
CA ALA A 179 3.68 -3.19 -11.16
C ALA A 179 2.20 -2.89 -10.81
N HIS A 180 1.93 -2.22 -9.69
CA HIS A 180 0.60 -1.72 -9.30
C HIS A 180 0.56 -0.19 -9.12
N GLY A 181 1.62 0.50 -9.58
CA GLY A 181 1.85 1.93 -9.32
C GLY A 181 0.72 2.85 -9.80
N GLU A 182 -0.11 2.44 -10.77
CA GLU A 182 -1.32 3.17 -11.17
C GLU A 182 -2.34 3.25 -10.03
N LEU A 183 -2.58 2.15 -9.31
CA LEU A 183 -3.54 2.10 -8.20
C LEU A 183 -2.99 2.81 -6.96
N ASP A 184 -1.72 2.60 -6.63
CA ASP A 184 -1.06 3.28 -5.51
C ASP A 184 -0.99 4.81 -5.75
N ALA A 185 -0.70 5.23 -6.99
CA ALA A 185 -0.75 6.63 -7.38
C ALA A 185 -2.14 7.23 -7.17
N LEU A 186 -3.17 6.59 -7.74
CA LEU A 186 -4.55 7.09 -7.66
C LEU A 186 -5.07 7.10 -6.21
N ALA A 187 -4.70 6.13 -5.38
CA ALA A 187 -5.05 6.10 -3.96
C ALA A 187 -4.39 7.25 -3.18
N LEU A 188 -3.09 7.49 -3.37
CA LEU A 188 -2.37 8.59 -2.70
C LEU A 188 -2.89 9.96 -3.15
N VAL A 189 -3.02 10.14 -4.47
CA VAL A 189 -3.56 11.36 -5.10
C VAL A 189 -4.99 11.66 -4.60
N HIS A 190 -5.87 10.65 -4.56
CA HIS A 190 -7.24 10.83 -4.07
C HIS A 190 -7.28 11.19 -2.59
N GLY A 191 -6.41 10.59 -1.76
CA GLY A 191 -6.26 10.92 -0.34
C GLY A 191 -5.82 12.37 -0.14
N LEU A 192 -4.80 12.82 -0.89
CA LEU A 192 -4.29 14.20 -0.84
C LEU A 192 -5.33 15.23 -1.29
N CYS A 193 -5.99 15.00 -2.43
CA CYS A 193 -7.06 15.90 -2.92
C CYS A 193 -8.30 15.92 -2.00
N SER A 194 -8.49 14.89 -1.17
CA SER A 194 -9.55 14.84 -0.15
C SER A 194 -9.15 15.51 1.17
N ALA A 195 -7.85 15.49 1.51
CA ALA A 195 -7.27 16.20 2.64
C ALA A 195 -7.17 17.72 2.41
N PHE A 196 -7.06 18.15 1.14
CA PHE A 196 -6.94 19.56 0.75
C PHE A 196 -8.04 20.01 -0.22
N PRO A 197 -9.26 20.33 0.28
CA PRO A 197 -10.39 20.80 -0.56
C PRO A 197 -10.14 22.12 -1.30
N SER A 198 -9.08 22.84 -0.96
CA SER A 198 -8.68 24.14 -1.53
C SER A 198 -7.33 24.06 -2.26
N LEU A 199 -6.88 22.86 -2.64
CA LEU A 199 -5.69 22.66 -3.48
C LEU A 199 -5.99 23.12 -4.92
N ASP A 200 -5.16 23.99 -5.48
CA ASP A 200 -5.34 24.51 -6.85
C ASP A 200 -4.86 23.52 -7.91
N ALA A 201 -3.79 22.76 -7.64
CA ALA A 201 -3.24 21.71 -8.51
C ALA A 201 -2.36 20.71 -7.77
N LEU A 202 -2.11 19.56 -8.44
CA LEU A 202 -1.22 18.51 -8.00
C LEU A 202 -0.25 18.13 -9.12
N VAL A 203 1.07 18.23 -8.90
CA VAL A 203 2.10 17.84 -9.90
C VAL A 203 2.74 16.52 -9.46
N VAL A 204 2.68 15.49 -10.32
CA VAL A 204 3.09 14.12 -9.97
C VAL A 204 4.11 13.58 -10.96
N LYS A 205 5.25 13.11 -10.45
CA LYS A 205 6.24 12.33 -11.21
C LYS A 205 5.86 10.85 -11.15
N SER A 206 5.13 10.39 -12.17
CA SER A 206 4.66 9.00 -12.28
C SER A 206 4.46 8.60 -13.74
N HIS A 207 5.22 7.61 -14.19
CA HIS A 207 5.03 7.00 -15.52
C HIS A 207 3.65 6.33 -15.64
N CYS A 208 3.18 5.73 -14.54
CA CYS A 208 1.85 5.15 -14.41
C CYS A 208 0.74 6.18 -14.70
N LEU A 209 0.68 7.29 -13.95
CA LEU A 209 -0.33 8.33 -14.22
C LEU A 209 -0.18 8.97 -15.61
N ARG A 210 1.05 9.09 -16.15
CA ARG A 210 1.28 9.57 -17.52
C ARG A 210 0.65 8.65 -18.56
N SER A 211 0.84 7.35 -18.41
CA SER A 211 0.21 6.31 -19.23
C SER A 211 -1.32 6.38 -19.15
N THR A 212 -1.87 6.51 -17.93
CA THR A 212 -3.32 6.67 -17.72
C THR A 212 -3.86 7.94 -18.39
N ALA A 213 -3.18 9.09 -18.24
CA ALA A 213 -3.57 10.36 -18.84
C ALA A 213 -3.56 10.33 -20.38
N MET A 214 -2.55 9.67 -20.96
CA MET A 214 -2.49 9.45 -22.42
C MET A 214 -3.54 8.46 -22.94
N SER A 215 -4.00 7.52 -22.10
CA SER A 215 -4.96 6.47 -22.50
C SER A 215 -6.43 6.86 -22.31
N LEU A 216 -6.74 7.79 -21.41
CA LEU A 216 -8.10 8.23 -21.11
C LEU A 216 -8.54 9.37 -22.04
N HIS A 217 -8.97 9.02 -23.25
CA HIS A 217 -9.60 9.99 -24.15
C HIS A 217 -11.09 10.21 -23.77
N PRO A 218 -11.60 11.45 -23.78
CA PRO A 218 -13.03 11.69 -23.73
C PRO A 218 -13.67 11.20 -25.04
N VAL A 219 -14.80 10.51 -24.96
CA VAL A 219 -15.67 10.37 -26.14
C VAL A 219 -16.21 11.76 -26.44
N PRO A 220 -15.93 12.36 -27.62
CA PRO A 220 -16.50 13.66 -27.96
C PRO A 220 -18.02 13.53 -28.01
N SER A 221 -18.73 14.42 -27.32
CA SER A 221 -20.16 14.61 -27.52
C SER A 221 -20.37 14.93 -29.00
N ALA A 222 -21.14 14.10 -29.70
CA ALA A 222 -21.19 14.12 -31.16
C ALA A 222 -21.46 15.54 -31.71
N PRO A 223 -20.65 16.04 -32.66
CA PRO A 223 -20.93 17.32 -33.29
C PRO A 223 -22.28 17.24 -34.01
N SER A 224 -23.11 18.27 -33.86
CA SER A 224 -24.48 18.32 -34.38
C SER A 224 -24.54 18.63 -35.88
N THR A 225 -23.70 17.97 -36.67
CA THR A 225 -23.61 18.11 -38.13
C THR A 225 -23.07 16.82 -38.75
N PRO A 226 -23.72 16.22 -39.76
CA PRO A 226 -23.19 15.05 -40.45
C PRO A 226 -22.04 15.45 -41.39
N PRO A 227 -20.90 14.73 -41.41
CA PRO A 227 -19.83 14.97 -42.38
C PRO A 227 -20.18 14.38 -43.75
N THR A 228 -20.00 15.18 -44.81
CA THR A 228 -19.97 14.69 -46.19
C THR A 228 -18.75 13.79 -46.43
N PRO A 229 -18.85 12.75 -47.28
CA PRO A 229 -17.73 11.86 -47.53
C PRO A 229 -16.73 12.47 -48.52
N THR A 230 -15.44 12.28 -48.26
CA THR A 230 -14.36 12.53 -49.23
C THR A 230 -13.55 11.25 -49.42
N THR A 231 -13.08 11.05 -50.64
CA THR A 231 -12.47 9.81 -51.16
C THR A 231 -11.20 9.40 -50.43
N ALA A 232 -10.98 8.08 -50.36
CA ALA A 232 -9.70 7.51 -49.95
C ALA A 232 -8.62 7.71 -51.02
N ASP A 233 -7.36 7.64 -50.59
CA ASP A 233 -6.28 7.11 -51.42
C ASP A 233 -5.35 6.24 -50.55
N ALA A 234 -4.55 5.37 -51.16
CA ALA A 234 -3.86 4.28 -50.48
C ALA A 234 -2.38 4.19 -50.84
N SER A 235 -1.51 4.01 -49.84
CA SER A 235 -0.14 3.53 -50.04
C SER A 235 0.36 2.73 -48.84
N MET A 236 1.11 1.67 -49.12
CA MET A 236 1.81 0.82 -48.15
C MET A 236 3.32 1.06 -48.29
N PRO A 237 4.08 1.23 -47.20
CA PRO A 237 5.54 1.23 -47.26
C PRO A 237 6.09 -0.20 -47.22
N SER A 238 7.23 -0.42 -47.89
CA SER A 238 7.96 -1.69 -47.93
C SER A 238 9.18 -1.72 -47.00
N SER A 239 9.60 -2.92 -46.63
CA SER A 239 10.92 -3.28 -46.09
C SER A 239 11.70 -4.07 -47.18
N PRO A 240 12.96 -4.55 -46.99
CA PRO A 240 13.83 -4.53 -45.80
C PRO A 240 15.32 -4.16 -46.09
N THR A 241 16.18 -4.23 -45.07
CA THR A 241 17.61 -4.59 -45.19
C THR A 241 18.12 -5.21 -43.87
N GLU A 242 19.25 -5.93 -43.86
CA GLU A 242 19.65 -6.88 -42.81
C GLU A 242 21.01 -6.59 -42.14
N GLN A 243 21.11 -6.94 -40.84
CA GLN A 243 22.26 -7.53 -40.11
C GLN A 243 23.64 -6.81 -40.06
N PRO A 244 24.58 -7.20 -39.14
CA PRO A 244 24.53 -8.16 -38.01
C PRO A 244 24.68 -7.39 -36.65
N SER A 245 25.44 -7.68 -35.57
CA SER A 245 26.38 -8.75 -35.15
C SER A 245 26.71 -8.72 -33.63
N ALA A 246 26.98 -9.90 -33.06
CA ALA A 246 27.91 -10.20 -31.95
C ALA A 246 27.60 -9.87 -30.46
N GLU A 247 27.81 -10.89 -29.63
CA GLU A 247 27.89 -11.02 -28.15
C GLU A 247 28.72 -12.31 -27.88
N PRO A 248 29.13 -12.72 -26.66
CA PRO A 248 29.25 -12.03 -25.36
C PRO A 248 30.65 -12.23 -24.70
N SER A 249 30.83 -11.82 -23.43
CA SER A 249 31.86 -12.41 -22.53
C SER A 249 31.47 -12.27 -21.04
N ASN A 250 32.17 -12.98 -20.14
CA ASN A 250 31.74 -13.28 -18.77
C ASN A 250 32.94 -13.23 -17.78
N ALA A 251 32.74 -12.77 -16.54
CA ALA A 251 33.78 -12.69 -15.50
C ALA A 251 33.23 -12.93 -14.07
N THR A 252 33.48 -14.15 -13.58
CA THR A 252 33.97 -14.56 -12.24
C THR A 252 33.56 -13.85 -10.92
N ARG A 253 33.39 -14.68 -9.88
CA ARG A 253 33.34 -14.33 -8.44
C ARG A 253 34.61 -14.82 -7.73
N GLU A 254 34.92 -14.24 -6.57
CA GLU A 254 35.75 -14.86 -5.52
C GLU A 254 34.97 -14.91 -4.18
N PRO A 255 35.31 -15.85 -3.27
CA PRO A 255 34.72 -15.95 -1.93
C PRO A 255 35.60 -15.30 -0.84
N LEU A 256 35.01 -15.00 0.32
CA LEU A 256 35.72 -14.76 1.57
C LEU A 256 35.09 -15.58 2.69
N ASP A 257 35.92 -16.06 3.61
CA ASP A 257 35.59 -16.94 4.72
C ASP A 257 35.98 -16.27 6.06
N ALA A 258 35.23 -16.58 7.12
CA ALA A 258 35.59 -16.38 8.54
C ALA A 258 34.44 -16.85 9.45
N THR A 259 34.75 -17.78 10.34
CA THR A 259 33.89 -18.29 11.41
C THR A 259 33.48 -17.21 12.42
N ALA A 260 32.32 -17.40 13.07
CA ALA A 260 31.85 -16.57 14.18
C ALA A 260 31.32 -17.44 15.34
N ASP A 261 31.52 -16.96 16.56
CA ASP A 261 31.49 -17.77 17.80
C ASP A 261 30.07 -18.06 18.33
N VAL A 262 29.83 -19.31 18.72
CA VAL A 262 28.49 -19.90 18.92
C VAL A 262 27.79 -19.33 20.16
N ASP A 263 28.50 -19.18 21.29
CA ASP A 263 27.90 -18.76 22.55
C ASP A 263 27.42 -17.29 22.52
N THR A 264 28.05 -16.45 21.69
CA THR A 264 27.65 -15.04 21.56
C THR A 264 26.27 -14.85 20.90
N VAL A 265 25.81 -15.85 20.14
CA VAL A 265 24.50 -15.82 19.45
C VAL A 265 23.36 -16.02 20.45
N ALA A 266 23.52 -16.93 21.40
CA ALA A 266 22.52 -17.22 22.43
C ALA A 266 22.29 -16.03 23.37
N GLN A 267 23.38 -15.40 23.85
CA GLN A 267 23.33 -14.20 24.70
C GLN A 267 22.62 -13.04 23.98
N ARG A 268 22.87 -12.85 22.68
CA ARG A 268 22.18 -11.83 21.86
C ARG A 268 20.70 -12.14 21.69
N ALA A 269 20.34 -13.38 21.35
CA ALA A 269 18.94 -13.77 21.15
C ALA A 269 18.07 -13.54 22.40
N ALA A 270 18.58 -13.88 23.60
CA ALA A 270 17.90 -13.59 24.86
C ALA A 270 17.71 -12.09 25.11
N THR A 271 18.73 -11.29 24.80
CA THR A 271 18.70 -9.82 24.95
C THR A 271 17.74 -9.16 23.96
N GLU A 272 17.73 -9.62 22.70
CA GLU A 272 16.79 -9.19 21.66
C GLU A 272 15.34 -9.55 22.03
N ALA A 273 15.10 -10.73 22.61
CA ALA A 273 13.77 -11.14 23.06
C ALA A 273 13.24 -10.26 24.21
N ALA A 274 14.09 -9.93 25.19
CA ALA A 274 13.74 -9.00 26.27
C ALA A 274 13.44 -7.58 25.74
N ALA A 275 14.25 -7.08 24.80
CA ALA A 275 14.02 -5.80 24.14
C ALA A 275 12.71 -5.81 23.33
N ALA A 276 12.43 -6.88 22.59
CA ALA A 276 11.20 -7.06 21.81
C ALA A 276 9.96 -7.06 22.72
N LEU A 277 10.02 -7.67 23.91
CA LEU A 277 8.92 -7.65 24.88
C LEU A 277 8.65 -6.23 25.44
N VAL A 278 9.70 -5.45 25.70
CA VAL A 278 9.57 -4.04 26.12
C VAL A 278 9.01 -3.17 24.98
N VAL A 279 9.46 -3.39 23.74
CA VAL A 279 8.92 -2.72 22.55
C VAL A 279 7.45 -3.11 22.32
N ALA A 280 7.06 -4.37 22.49
CA ALA A 280 5.68 -4.82 22.38
C ALA A 280 4.77 -4.16 23.44
N LYS A 281 5.20 -4.11 24.71
CA LYS A 281 4.47 -3.40 25.78
C LYS A 281 4.32 -1.90 25.50
N ARG A 282 5.35 -1.25 24.96
CA ARG A 282 5.28 0.16 24.53
C ARG A 282 4.41 0.36 23.27
N ALA A 283 4.42 -0.58 22.33
CA ALA A 283 3.58 -0.56 21.14
C ALA A 283 2.08 -0.70 21.48
N ALA A 284 1.74 -1.55 22.45
CA ALA A 284 0.37 -1.65 22.97
C ALA A 284 -0.10 -0.32 23.58
N ALA A 285 0.70 0.27 24.49
CA ALA A 285 0.40 1.57 25.12
C ALA A 285 0.33 2.75 24.12
N PHE A 286 0.97 2.64 22.95
CA PHE A 286 0.91 3.62 21.87
C PHE A 286 -0.29 3.40 20.93
N ALA A 287 -0.72 2.15 20.73
CA ALA A 287 -1.85 1.80 19.86
C ALA A 287 -3.20 2.36 20.34
N ASP A 288 -3.33 2.71 21.63
CA ASP A 288 -4.51 3.37 22.20
C ASP A 288 -4.50 4.91 22.07
N ARG A 289 -3.48 5.48 21.40
CA ARG A 289 -3.34 6.94 21.20
C ARG A 289 -3.28 7.37 19.73
N LEU A 290 -3.65 6.49 18.80
CA LEU A 290 -3.69 6.77 17.36
C LEU A 290 -4.98 7.53 16.97
N PRO A 291 -4.91 8.77 16.45
CA PRO A 291 -6.08 9.45 15.92
C PRO A 291 -6.67 8.68 14.74
N GLY A 292 -7.98 8.42 14.76
CA GLY A 292 -8.68 7.73 13.67
C GLY A 292 -8.83 6.21 13.81
N SER A 293 -8.43 5.60 14.93
CA SER A 293 -9.11 4.36 15.34
C SER A 293 -10.57 4.67 15.68
N ALA A 294 -11.50 3.79 15.33
CA ALA A 294 -12.84 3.83 15.92
C ALA A 294 -12.72 3.79 17.46
N PRO A 295 -13.64 4.42 18.22
CA PRO A 295 -13.64 4.31 19.68
C PRO A 295 -13.68 2.83 20.09
N PRO A 296 -13.01 2.44 21.20
CA PRO A 296 -13.03 1.07 21.67
C PRO A 296 -14.47 0.58 21.83
N LEU A 297 -14.75 -0.65 21.39
CA LEU A 297 -16.08 -1.24 21.44
C LEU A 297 -16.62 -1.20 22.87
N THR A 298 -17.89 -0.82 23.04
CA THR A 298 -18.57 -0.94 24.33
C THR A 298 -18.59 -2.41 24.77
N GLY A 299 -18.69 -2.70 26.07
CA GLY A 299 -18.69 -4.08 26.57
C GLY A 299 -19.74 -4.98 25.91
N GLU A 300 -20.90 -4.41 25.55
CA GLU A 300 -21.97 -5.10 24.80
C GLU A 300 -21.59 -5.35 23.33
N ALA A 301 -21.02 -4.35 22.64
CA ALA A 301 -20.57 -4.50 21.26
C ALA A 301 -19.40 -5.50 21.15
N LEU A 302 -18.47 -5.48 22.11
CA LEU A 302 -17.39 -6.46 22.21
C LEU A 302 -17.93 -7.86 22.47
N ARG A 303 -18.89 -8.04 23.39
CA ARG A 303 -19.57 -9.32 23.62
C ARG A 303 -20.32 -9.81 22.37
N SER A 304 -20.96 -8.92 21.62
CA SER A 304 -21.61 -9.24 20.35
C SER A 304 -20.62 -9.75 19.29
N VAL A 305 -19.44 -9.12 19.18
CA VAL A 305 -18.35 -9.58 18.30
C VAL A 305 -17.76 -10.92 18.77
N LEU A 306 -17.55 -11.10 20.09
CA LEU A 306 -17.04 -12.36 20.65
C LEU A 306 -18.00 -13.54 20.47
N ASN A 307 -19.31 -13.28 20.44
CA ASN A 307 -20.34 -14.29 20.13
C ASN A 307 -20.44 -14.62 18.63
N GLN A 308 -19.77 -13.85 17.77
CA GLN A 308 -19.66 -14.07 16.33
C GLN A 308 -18.26 -14.55 15.91
N ARG A 309 -17.41 -14.98 16.87
CA ARG A 309 -16.09 -15.54 16.57
C ARG A 309 -16.20 -17.00 16.10
N GLU A 310 -15.55 -17.28 14.98
CA GLU A 310 -15.48 -18.56 14.30
C GLU A 310 -14.38 -19.43 14.91
N ALA A 311 -14.75 -20.19 15.94
CA ALA A 311 -13.87 -21.14 16.61
C ALA A 311 -13.42 -22.26 15.66
N GLY A 312 -12.22 -22.78 15.88
CA GLY A 312 -11.65 -23.82 15.03
C GLY A 312 -11.38 -23.37 13.59
N LEU A 313 -11.13 -22.08 13.38
CA LEU A 313 -10.72 -21.53 12.08
C LEU A 313 -9.53 -20.58 12.30
N THR A 314 -8.48 -20.73 11.51
CA THR A 314 -7.32 -19.83 11.55
C THR A 314 -6.61 -19.74 10.21
N LEU A 315 -5.80 -18.69 10.04
CA LEU A 315 -4.93 -18.48 8.89
C LEU A 315 -3.46 -18.74 9.25
N VAL A 316 -2.70 -19.26 8.29
CA VAL A 316 -1.24 -19.34 8.35
C VAL A 316 -0.66 -18.66 7.11
N MET A 317 0.16 -17.63 7.32
CA MET A 317 0.79 -16.83 6.27
C MET A 317 2.30 -17.15 6.23
N GLU A 318 2.77 -17.88 5.21
CA GLU A 318 4.17 -18.26 5.05
C GLU A 318 4.91 -17.34 4.07
N ASP A 319 5.92 -16.62 4.56
CA ASP A 319 6.80 -15.70 3.80
C ASP A 319 6.08 -14.63 2.94
N CYS A 320 4.77 -14.44 3.14
CA CYS A 320 3.95 -13.40 2.52
C CYS A 320 4.50 -11.98 2.78
N ARG A 321 4.16 -11.02 1.92
CA ARG A 321 4.49 -9.59 2.13
C ARG A 321 3.67 -9.01 3.29
N LEU A 322 4.19 -7.99 3.97
CA LEU A 322 3.52 -7.39 5.15
C LEU A 322 2.17 -6.76 4.78
N GLU A 323 2.05 -6.24 3.57
CA GLU A 323 0.82 -5.75 2.95
C GLU A 323 -0.25 -6.85 2.94
N ASN A 324 0.08 -8.01 2.39
CA ASN A 324 -0.80 -9.17 2.26
C ASN A 324 -1.15 -9.77 3.63
N ILE A 325 -0.20 -9.83 4.57
CA ILE A 325 -0.47 -10.27 5.96
C ILE A 325 -1.44 -9.30 6.65
N ALA A 326 -1.27 -8.00 6.48
CA ALA A 326 -2.16 -6.99 7.06
C ALA A 326 -3.57 -7.01 6.46
N GLN A 327 -3.68 -7.27 5.14
CA GLN A 327 -4.95 -7.48 4.45
C GLN A 327 -5.63 -8.77 4.92
N ALA A 328 -4.90 -9.89 4.95
CA ALA A 328 -5.41 -11.18 5.43
C ALA A 328 -5.88 -11.11 6.89
N ALA A 329 -5.12 -10.45 7.78
CA ALA A 329 -5.53 -10.23 9.16
C ALA A 329 -6.78 -9.34 9.25
N ARG A 330 -6.90 -8.28 8.45
CA ARG A 330 -8.12 -7.47 8.44
C ARG A 330 -9.34 -8.26 7.92
N THR A 331 -9.17 -9.06 6.87
CA THR A 331 -10.21 -9.95 6.34
C THR A 331 -10.63 -10.99 7.39
N ALA A 332 -9.67 -11.63 8.05
CA ALA A 332 -9.89 -12.60 9.12
C ALA A 332 -10.72 -12.00 10.27
N GLU A 333 -10.33 -10.81 10.75
CA GLU A 333 -11.02 -10.13 11.85
C GLU A 333 -12.48 -9.82 11.50
N CYS A 334 -12.71 -9.21 10.34
CA CYS A 334 -14.05 -8.86 9.83
C CYS A 334 -14.91 -10.08 9.45
N LEU A 335 -14.30 -11.27 9.32
CA LEU A 335 -14.97 -12.56 9.06
C LEU A 335 -14.98 -13.47 10.30
N GLY A 336 -14.86 -12.90 11.51
CA GLY A 336 -15.03 -13.65 12.76
C GLY A 336 -13.90 -14.60 13.13
N VAL A 337 -12.86 -14.76 12.31
CA VAL A 337 -11.68 -15.59 12.66
C VAL A 337 -11.02 -15.02 13.93
N GLY A 338 -10.51 -15.89 14.81
CA GLY A 338 -9.93 -15.48 16.10
C GLY A 338 -8.40 -15.29 16.13
N SER A 339 -7.68 -15.94 15.22
CA SER A 339 -6.21 -15.94 15.20
C SER A 339 -5.61 -15.91 13.78
N VAL A 340 -4.36 -15.47 13.69
CA VAL A 340 -3.52 -15.52 12.48
C VAL A 340 -2.09 -15.90 12.87
N HIS A 341 -1.54 -16.90 12.20
CA HIS A 341 -0.17 -17.35 12.35
C HIS A 341 0.69 -16.82 11.20
N ILE A 342 1.91 -16.37 11.51
CA ILE A 342 2.89 -15.85 10.56
C ILE A 342 4.14 -16.74 10.65
N VAL A 343 4.53 -17.32 9.52
CA VAL A 343 5.77 -18.09 9.39
C VAL A 343 6.77 -17.27 8.57
N SER A 344 8.04 -17.26 8.97
CA SER A 344 9.10 -16.58 8.21
C SER A 344 10.37 -17.42 8.19
N THR A 345 10.74 -17.92 7.01
CA THR A 345 11.81 -18.91 6.89
C THR A 345 13.21 -18.30 7.05
N ALA A 346 14.20 -19.16 7.31
CA ALA A 346 15.59 -18.79 7.60
C ALA A 346 16.42 -18.34 6.36
N GLY A 347 15.78 -17.65 5.41
CA GLY A 347 16.44 -16.91 4.32
C GLY A 347 15.93 -15.47 4.22
N HIS A 348 14.61 -15.30 4.27
CA HIS A 348 13.94 -13.99 4.15
C HIS A 348 13.97 -13.15 5.45
N SER A 349 14.30 -13.76 6.59
CA SER A 349 14.10 -13.14 7.91
C SER A 349 15.08 -12.02 8.30
N ARG A 350 16.26 -11.93 7.66
CA ARG A 350 17.32 -10.98 8.08
C ARG A 350 17.02 -9.52 7.74
N ALA A 351 16.24 -9.28 6.66
CA ALA A 351 15.73 -7.93 6.32
C ALA A 351 14.33 -7.67 6.93
N ARG A 352 13.52 -8.71 7.16
CA ARG A 352 12.12 -8.57 7.57
C ARG A 352 11.88 -8.41 9.07
N ARG A 353 12.84 -8.77 9.93
CA ARG A 353 12.67 -8.72 11.41
C ARG A 353 12.40 -7.30 11.96
N GLY A 354 12.91 -6.25 11.33
CA GLY A 354 12.56 -4.87 11.65
C GLY A 354 11.24 -4.38 11.03
N PHE A 355 10.72 -5.09 10.03
CA PHE A 355 9.53 -4.71 9.26
C PHE A 355 8.24 -5.29 9.87
N LEU A 356 8.29 -6.52 10.41
CA LEU A 356 7.23 -7.16 11.21
C LEU A 356 7.05 -6.56 12.61
N SER A 357 7.21 -5.23 12.75
CA SER A 357 6.79 -4.52 13.96
C SER A 357 5.29 -4.67 14.15
N ALA A 358 4.86 -5.03 15.37
CA ALA A 358 3.44 -5.09 15.72
C ALA A 358 2.72 -3.75 15.40
N THR A 359 3.40 -2.61 15.53
CA THR A 359 2.88 -1.28 15.17
C THR A 359 2.74 -1.07 13.65
N ALA A 360 3.54 -1.75 12.83
CA ALA A 360 3.42 -1.69 11.36
C ALA A 360 2.27 -2.58 10.86
N LEU A 361 2.15 -3.80 11.40
CA LEU A 361 1.03 -4.69 11.12
C LEU A 361 -0.30 -4.06 11.58
N SER A 362 -0.36 -3.55 12.82
CA SER A 362 -1.57 -2.95 13.39
C SER A 362 -2.07 -1.71 12.64
N ARG A 363 -1.17 -0.82 12.18
CA ARG A 363 -1.56 0.32 11.33
C ARG A 363 -2.18 -0.15 10.02
N ARG A 364 -1.48 -1.06 9.31
CA ARG A 364 -1.89 -1.54 7.98
C ARG A 364 -3.17 -2.39 8.02
N SER A 365 -3.39 -3.16 9.08
CA SER A 365 -4.63 -3.91 9.29
C SER A 365 -5.77 -3.06 9.88
N ARG A 366 -5.60 -1.73 9.98
CA ARG A 366 -6.55 -0.79 10.61
C ARG A 366 -6.99 -1.18 12.03
N SER A 367 -6.03 -1.57 12.86
CA SER A 367 -6.21 -2.05 14.24
C SER A 367 -6.96 -3.38 14.40
N ALA A 368 -7.17 -4.18 13.33
CA ALA A 368 -7.71 -5.53 13.44
C ALA A 368 -6.92 -6.44 14.42
N THR A 369 -5.62 -6.21 14.57
CA THR A 369 -4.74 -6.84 15.56
C THR A 369 -5.10 -6.56 17.03
N LYS A 370 -5.96 -5.58 17.34
CA LYS A 370 -6.53 -5.40 18.69
C LYS A 370 -7.57 -6.47 19.05
N TYR A 371 -8.14 -7.13 18.04
CA TYR A 371 -9.23 -8.10 18.18
C TYR A 371 -8.88 -9.50 17.62
N LEU A 372 -7.60 -9.72 17.25
CA LEU A 372 -7.05 -10.96 16.73
C LEU A 372 -5.80 -11.39 17.50
N SER A 373 -5.67 -12.69 17.77
CA SER A 373 -4.42 -13.26 18.27
C SER A 373 -3.43 -13.46 17.12
N VAL A 374 -2.35 -12.67 17.08
CA VAL A 374 -1.28 -12.82 16.07
C VAL A 374 -0.11 -13.59 16.66
N HIS A 375 0.24 -14.71 16.04
CA HIS A 375 1.33 -15.59 16.49
C HIS A 375 2.44 -15.65 15.42
N THR A 376 3.71 -15.55 15.84
CA THR A 376 4.86 -15.63 14.94
C THR A 376 5.67 -16.90 15.20
N HIS A 377 5.99 -17.66 14.14
CA HIS A 377 6.70 -18.93 14.20
C HIS A 377 8.00 -18.89 13.38
N ALA A 378 9.06 -19.52 13.90
CA ALA A 378 10.38 -19.56 13.26
C ALA A 378 10.48 -20.54 12.06
N SER A 379 9.54 -21.49 11.96
CA SER A 379 9.43 -22.43 10.84
C SER A 379 7.99 -22.91 10.70
N ILE A 380 7.65 -23.48 9.54
CA ILE A 380 6.34 -24.11 9.33
C ILE A 380 6.16 -25.37 10.20
N SER A 381 7.23 -26.12 10.51
CA SER A 381 7.19 -27.27 11.41
C SER A 381 6.81 -26.90 12.84
N VAL A 382 7.33 -25.77 13.37
CA VAL A 382 6.92 -25.23 14.68
C VAL A 382 5.48 -24.74 14.65
N CYS A 383 5.07 -24.09 13.56
CA CYS A 383 3.69 -23.64 13.37
C CYS A 383 2.71 -24.82 13.36
N ALA A 384 2.99 -25.86 12.59
CA ALA A 384 2.17 -27.06 12.50
C ALA A 384 2.08 -27.79 13.84
N ALA A 385 3.20 -27.99 14.55
CA ALA A 385 3.20 -28.61 15.87
C ALA A 385 2.33 -27.82 16.89
N ALA A 386 2.42 -26.48 16.89
CA ALA A 386 1.58 -25.64 17.73
C ALA A 386 0.08 -25.75 17.38
N LEU A 387 -0.26 -25.78 16.08
CA LEU A 387 -1.64 -25.94 15.62
C LEU A 387 -2.24 -27.30 16.00
N ARG A 388 -1.48 -28.41 15.83
CA ARG A 388 -1.92 -29.73 16.31
C ARG A 388 -2.12 -29.73 17.83
N GLY A 389 -1.22 -29.10 18.58
CA GLY A 389 -1.34 -28.94 20.03
C GLY A 389 -2.56 -28.13 20.47
N ALA A 390 -3.00 -27.16 19.66
CA ALA A 390 -4.25 -26.41 19.83
C ALA A 390 -5.51 -27.12 19.26
N GLY A 391 -5.38 -28.40 18.89
CA GLY A 391 -6.49 -29.21 18.39
C GLY A 391 -7.00 -28.82 17.01
N TYR A 392 -6.15 -28.28 16.13
CA TYR A 392 -6.47 -28.15 14.71
C TYR A 392 -6.28 -29.49 14.00
N GLU A 393 -7.39 -30.07 13.55
CA GLU A 393 -7.44 -31.38 12.93
C GLU A 393 -6.99 -31.39 11.47
N LEU A 394 -7.09 -30.25 10.78
CA LEU A 394 -6.81 -30.13 9.35
C LEU A 394 -5.91 -28.92 9.07
N LEU A 395 -4.73 -29.16 8.49
CA LEU A 395 -3.90 -28.15 7.85
C LEU A 395 -4.13 -28.23 6.34
N LEU A 396 -4.67 -27.16 5.76
CA LEU A 396 -5.15 -27.13 4.39
C LEU A 396 -4.36 -26.11 3.55
N ALA A 397 -3.52 -26.60 2.65
CA ALA A 397 -2.67 -25.76 1.79
C ALA A 397 -3.46 -25.18 0.61
N ALA A 398 -3.64 -23.86 0.57
CA ALA A 398 -4.11 -23.15 -0.62
C ALA A 398 -2.97 -23.06 -1.65
N ALA A 399 -3.01 -23.93 -2.66
CA ALA A 399 -1.94 -24.13 -3.63
C ALA A 399 -2.48 -24.17 -5.07
N LEU A 400 -1.59 -24.03 -6.05
CA LEU A 400 -1.96 -24.19 -7.46
C LEU A 400 -2.21 -25.67 -7.81
N PRO A 401 -3.04 -25.98 -8.82
CA PRO A 401 -3.18 -27.35 -9.32
C PRO A 401 -1.88 -27.81 -9.99
N GLY A 402 -1.15 -28.74 -9.35
CA GLY A 402 0.08 -29.31 -9.88
C GLY A 402 0.94 -29.98 -8.81
N GLY A 403 1.76 -30.96 -9.22
CA GLY A 403 2.60 -31.78 -8.33
C GLY A 403 2.10 -33.22 -8.18
N ALA A 404 2.78 -34.00 -7.33
CA ALA A 404 2.50 -35.43 -7.14
C ALA A 404 1.27 -35.73 -6.27
N SER A 405 0.79 -34.75 -5.48
CA SER A 405 -0.35 -34.89 -4.57
C SER A 405 -1.63 -34.33 -5.20
N PRO A 406 -2.81 -34.99 -5.05
CA PRO A 406 -4.08 -34.43 -5.49
C PRO A 406 -4.43 -33.14 -4.72
N SER A 407 -5.21 -32.27 -5.36
CA SER A 407 -5.70 -31.01 -4.80
C SER A 407 -7.19 -30.86 -5.12
N ALA A 408 -8.02 -30.65 -4.09
CA ALA A 408 -9.46 -30.48 -4.25
C ALA A 408 -9.82 -29.05 -4.65
N SER A 409 -10.96 -28.90 -5.32
CA SER A 409 -11.51 -27.59 -5.68
C SER A 409 -12.10 -26.89 -4.46
N LEU A 410 -11.96 -25.56 -4.36
CA LEU A 410 -12.67 -24.74 -3.37
C LEU A 410 -14.19 -24.97 -3.38
N TYR A 411 -14.75 -25.32 -4.53
CA TYR A 411 -16.18 -25.64 -4.71
C TYR A 411 -16.41 -27.14 -4.97
N GLY A 412 -15.55 -27.99 -4.40
CA GLY A 412 -15.63 -29.46 -4.45
C GLY A 412 -16.26 -30.06 -3.18
N PRO A 413 -16.78 -31.30 -3.25
CA PRO A 413 -17.46 -31.95 -2.13
C PRO A 413 -16.55 -32.20 -0.91
N GLU A 414 -15.24 -32.29 -1.12
CA GLU A 414 -14.26 -32.42 -0.04
C GLU A 414 -14.31 -31.20 0.90
N MET A 415 -14.53 -30.01 0.34
CA MET A 415 -14.56 -28.75 1.07
C MET A 415 -15.72 -28.68 2.09
N GLU A 416 -16.86 -29.32 1.79
CA GLU A 416 -18.00 -29.43 2.71
C GLU A 416 -17.61 -30.18 3.99
N SER A 417 -16.82 -31.25 3.85
CA SER A 417 -16.29 -32.04 4.97
C SER A 417 -15.16 -31.34 5.72
N TRP A 418 -14.44 -30.42 5.07
CA TRP A 418 -13.29 -29.72 5.65
C TRP A 418 -13.68 -28.45 6.39
N ALA A 419 -14.66 -27.69 5.88
CA ALA A 419 -15.13 -26.44 6.50
C ALA A 419 -15.73 -26.66 7.90
N THR A 420 -16.31 -27.83 8.17
CA THR A 420 -16.96 -28.18 9.45
C THR A 420 -16.00 -28.70 10.52
N ARG A 421 -14.69 -28.82 10.23
CA ARG A 421 -13.64 -29.30 11.14
C ARG A 421 -12.80 -28.15 11.70
N ARG A 422 -11.99 -28.41 12.75
CA ARG A 422 -11.02 -27.42 13.25
C ARG A 422 -9.87 -27.28 12.23
N VAL A 423 -9.91 -26.24 11.39
CA VAL A 423 -9.07 -26.09 10.20
C VAL A 423 -8.15 -24.85 10.25
N ALA A 424 -6.89 -25.06 9.88
CA ALA A 424 -5.90 -24.03 9.64
C ALA A 424 -5.62 -23.92 8.13
N LEU A 425 -5.86 -22.74 7.57
CA LEU A 425 -5.73 -22.47 6.14
C LEU A 425 -4.34 -21.87 5.85
N LEU A 426 -3.52 -22.57 5.08
CA LEU A 426 -2.13 -22.18 4.77
C LEU A 426 -2.06 -21.43 3.43
N PHE A 427 -1.45 -20.24 3.44
CA PHE A 427 -1.21 -19.38 2.27
C PHE A 427 0.26 -18.98 2.19
N GLY A 428 0.86 -19.09 1.01
CA GLY A 428 2.27 -18.78 0.77
C GLY A 428 2.52 -17.40 0.16
N SER A 429 3.73 -17.17 -0.34
CA SER A 429 4.08 -15.92 -1.03
C SER A 429 3.57 -15.92 -2.48
N GLU A 430 3.29 -14.76 -3.06
CA GLU A 430 2.84 -14.63 -4.46
C GLU A 430 3.90 -15.08 -5.48
N ALA A 431 5.18 -15.01 -5.10
CA ALA A 431 6.31 -15.29 -5.98
C ALA A 431 6.76 -16.75 -5.95
N SER A 432 6.50 -17.46 -4.85
CA SER A 432 6.96 -18.84 -4.60
C SER A 432 5.85 -19.84 -4.31
N GLY A 433 4.63 -19.38 -4.00
CA GLY A 433 3.65 -20.21 -3.31
C GLY A 433 4.08 -20.57 -1.89
N LEU A 434 3.52 -21.67 -1.39
CA LEU A 434 3.94 -22.34 -0.15
C LEU A 434 5.25 -23.11 -0.37
N SER A 435 6.05 -23.26 0.69
CA SER A 435 7.25 -24.11 0.67
C SER A 435 6.89 -25.60 0.57
N GLU A 436 7.80 -26.45 0.09
CA GLU A 436 7.60 -27.90 0.10
C GLU A 436 7.34 -28.41 1.53
N GLY A 437 8.08 -27.92 2.51
CA GLY A 437 7.85 -28.24 3.92
C GLY A 437 6.49 -27.80 4.48
N ALA A 438 5.81 -26.83 3.86
CA ALA A 438 4.43 -26.46 4.18
C ALA A 438 3.41 -27.34 3.45
N LEU A 439 3.69 -27.70 2.19
CA LEU A 439 2.89 -28.61 1.38
C LEU A 439 2.93 -30.06 1.89
N ASP A 440 3.99 -30.44 2.62
CA ASP A 440 4.17 -31.75 3.25
C ASP A 440 3.69 -31.77 4.71
N ALA A 441 3.66 -30.62 5.40
CA ALA A 441 3.04 -30.48 6.73
C ALA A 441 1.50 -30.38 6.69
N SER A 442 0.91 -30.31 5.49
CA SER A 442 -0.53 -30.18 5.25
C SER A 442 -1.19 -31.54 5.04
N ASP A 443 -2.38 -31.74 5.61
CA ASP A 443 -3.18 -32.96 5.42
C ASP A 443 -3.78 -33.04 4.01
N ALA A 444 -4.07 -31.88 3.42
CA ALA A 444 -4.76 -31.74 2.15
C ALA A 444 -4.32 -30.48 1.40
N ARG A 445 -4.57 -30.47 0.09
CA ARG A 445 -4.31 -29.33 -0.80
C ARG A 445 -5.63 -28.87 -1.42
N LEU A 446 -5.79 -27.56 -1.51
CA LEU A 446 -6.97 -26.85 -2.01
C LEU A 446 -6.55 -25.91 -3.13
N HIS A 447 -7.33 -25.82 -4.20
CA HIS A 447 -7.13 -24.81 -5.24
C HIS A 447 -8.41 -24.00 -5.51
N VAL A 448 -8.24 -22.71 -5.77
CA VAL A 448 -9.34 -21.86 -6.28
C VAL A 448 -9.45 -22.13 -7.80
N PRO A 449 -10.61 -22.57 -8.33
CA PRO A 449 -10.74 -22.93 -9.73
C PRO A 449 -10.78 -21.68 -10.63
N LEU A 450 -9.66 -21.35 -11.25
CA LEU A 450 -9.51 -20.20 -12.14
C LEU A 450 -10.04 -20.50 -13.54
N ARG A 451 -10.79 -19.55 -14.13
CA ARG A 451 -11.40 -19.67 -15.48
C ARG A 451 -10.84 -18.64 -16.48
N GLY A 452 -9.68 -18.07 -16.21
CA GLY A 452 -8.99 -17.08 -17.04
C GLY A 452 -7.59 -17.53 -17.44
N ALA A 453 -6.87 -16.68 -18.19
CA ALA A 453 -5.47 -16.95 -18.57
C ALA A 453 -4.47 -16.70 -17.43
N THR A 454 -4.85 -15.96 -16.39
CA THR A 454 -4.03 -15.72 -15.20
C THR A 454 -3.97 -16.98 -14.34
N GLN A 455 -2.77 -17.42 -13.98
CA GLN A 455 -2.52 -18.70 -13.31
C GLN A 455 -2.62 -18.66 -11.78
N SER A 456 -2.73 -17.48 -11.18
CA SER A 456 -2.83 -17.28 -9.72
C SER A 456 -3.73 -16.08 -9.38
N LEU A 457 -4.02 -15.92 -8.09
CA LEU A 457 -4.65 -14.73 -7.51
C LEU A 457 -3.69 -14.05 -6.54
N ASP A 458 -3.92 -12.75 -6.32
CA ASP A 458 -3.41 -12.04 -5.13
C ASP A 458 -3.77 -12.83 -3.86
N VAL A 459 -2.83 -12.90 -2.91
CA VAL A 459 -2.98 -13.73 -1.70
C VAL A 459 -4.09 -13.21 -0.79
N GLY A 460 -4.31 -11.90 -0.69
CA GLY A 460 -5.39 -11.34 0.11
C GLY A 460 -6.78 -11.65 -0.47
N ASN A 461 -6.91 -11.62 -1.78
CA ASN A 461 -8.11 -12.06 -2.51
C ASN A 461 -8.33 -13.58 -2.40
N CYS A 462 -7.25 -14.38 -2.43
CA CYS A 462 -7.32 -15.81 -2.21
C CYS A 462 -7.84 -16.14 -0.79
N VAL A 463 -7.28 -15.49 0.24
CA VAL A 463 -7.74 -15.58 1.64
C VAL A 463 -9.23 -15.22 1.75
N ALA A 464 -9.67 -14.13 1.12
CA ALA A 464 -11.06 -13.69 1.16
C ALA A 464 -12.04 -14.68 0.52
N LEU A 465 -11.67 -15.29 -0.62
CA LEU A 465 -12.50 -16.30 -1.30
C LEU A 465 -12.59 -17.60 -0.48
N VAL A 466 -11.45 -18.09 0.03
CA VAL A 466 -11.42 -19.35 0.80
C VAL A 466 -12.17 -19.19 2.13
N LEU A 467 -11.95 -18.09 2.87
CA LEU A 467 -12.71 -17.82 4.10
C LEU A 467 -14.21 -17.66 3.82
N GLY A 468 -14.59 -16.90 2.79
CA GLY A 468 -16.00 -16.68 2.44
C GLY A 468 -16.75 -17.99 2.18
N GLU A 469 -16.11 -18.96 1.50
CA GLU A 469 -16.69 -20.27 1.25
C GLU A 469 -16.72 -21.18 2.49
N VAL A 470 -15.66 -21.17 3.33
CA VAL A 470 -15.68 -21.86 4.63
C VAL A 470 -16.86 -21.39 5.48
N LEU A 471 -17.09 -20.07 5.56
CA LEU A 471 -18.21 -19.53 6.33
C LEU A 471 -19.57 -19.85 5.71
N ARG A 472 -19.69 -19.81 4.38
CA ARG A 472 -20.91 -20.22 3.67
C ARG A 472 -21.27 -21.69 3.99
N LEU A 473 -20.27 -22.56 4.06
CA LEU A 473 -20.44 -23.98 4.38
C LEU A 473 -20.75 -24.18 5.87
N ARG A 474 -20.08 -23.48 6.78
CA ARG A 474 -20.38 -23.52 8.23
C ARG A 474 -21.79 -23.01 8.55
N ALA A 475 -22.23 -21.94 7.91
CA ALA A 475 -23.58 -21.40 8.07
C ALA A 475 -24.69 -22.33 7.52
N ALA A 476 -24.33 -23.29 6.67
CA ALA A 476 -25.22 -24.33 6.16
C ALA A 476 -25.13 -25.66 6.96
N ALA A 477 -24.21 -25.78 7.91
CA ALA A 477 -23.96 -27.01 8.65
C ALA A 477 -24.95 -27.21 9.84
N PRO A 478 -25.17 -28.46 10.29
CA PRO A 478 -25.97 -28.72 11.49
C PRO A 478 -25.36 -28.10 12.75
N SER A 479 -26.21 -27.59 13.65
CA SER A 479 -25.79 -26.84 14.84
C SER A 479 -24.89 -27.60 15.82
N GLU A 480 -24.94 -28.94 15.86
CA GLU A 480 -24.02 -29.75 16.67
C GLU A 480 -22.57 -29.69 16.17
N SER A 481 -22.34 -29.56 14.85
CA SER A 481 -21.01 -29.35 14.29
C SER A 481 -20.42 -28.01 14.76
N SER A 482 -21.23 -26.96 14.77
CA SER A 482 -20.84 -25.63 15.27
C SER A 482 -20.51 -25.64 16.77
N LYS A 483 -21.21 -26.45 17.59
CA LYS A 483 -20.87 -26.64 19.01
C LYS A 483 -19.54 -27.36 19.21
N ALA A 484 -19.24 -28.39 18.41
CA ALA A 484 -17.99 -29.14 18.50
C ALA A 484 -16.76 -28.23 18.23
N LEU A 485 -16.87 -27.33 17.25
CA LEU A 485 -15.83 -26.33 16.94
C LEU A 485 -15.51 -25.39 18.11
N ALA A 486 -16.54 -25.00 18.89
CA ALA A 486 -16.46 -24.02 19.97
C ALA A 486 -15.74 -24.50 21.26
N LEU A 487 -15.40 -25.78 21.37
CA LEU A 487 -14.81 -26.38 22.58
C LEU A 487 -13.27 -26.28 22.65
N GLY A 488 -12.59 -25.83 21.58
CA GLY A 488 -11.13 -25.65 21.55
C GLY A 488 -10.67 -24.22 21.82
N ARG A 489 -9.52 -24.07 22.49
CA ARG A 489 -9.00 -22.78 22.99
C ARG A 489 -8.36 -21.90 21.90
N ASP A 490 -9.19 -21.20 21.15
CA ASP A 490 -8.74 -20.18 20.19
C ASP A 490 -8.82 -18.76 20.81
N GLY A 491 -8.15 -18.58 21.96
CA GLY A 491 -8.28 -17.39 22.83
C GLY A 491 -6.98 -16.65 23.10
N HIS A 492 -7.06 -15.32 23.14
CA HIS A 492 -6.01 -14.47 23.70
C HIS A 492 -6.01 -14.63 25.24
N PRO A 493 -4.87 -14.74 25.94
CA PRO A 493 -4.84 -15.02 27.38
C PRO A 493 -5.47 -13.91 28.25
N GLN A 494 -5.64 -12.70 27.71
CA GLN A 494 -6.38 -11.62 28.36
C GLN A 494 -7.91 -11.69 28.11
N LEU A 495 -8.35 -12.39 27.06
CA LEU A 495 -9.78 -12.60 26.75
C LEU A 495 -10.39 -13.83 27.46
N GLU A 496 -9.56 -14.77 27.94
CA GLU A 496 -10.00 -15.82 28.88
C GLU A 496 -10.17 -15.29 30.32
N ALA A 497 -9.67 -14.09 30.65
CA ALA A 497 -9.77 -13.49 31.98
C ALA A 497 -11.01 -12.59 32.18
N ASP A 498 -11.61 -12.11 31.09
CA ASP A 498 -12.82 -11.25 31.07
C ASP A 498 -14.12 -12.06 30.82
N ARG A 499 -14.05 -13.40 30.83
CA ARG A 499 -15.13 -14.33 30.47
C ARG A 499 -15.65 -15.13 31.66
#